data_AF-A0A924YRB4-F1
#
_entry.id   AF-A0A924YRB4-F1
#
_cell.length_a   1.000
_cell.length_b   1.000
_cell.length_c   1.000
_cell.angle_alpha   90.00
_cell.angle_beta   90.00
_cell.angle_gamma   90.00
#
_symmetry.space_group_name_H-M   'P 1'
#
loop_
_entity.id
_entity.type
_entity.pdbx_description
1 polymer ?
#
loop_
_entity_poly.entity_id
_entity_poly.type
_entity_poly.pdbx_seq_one_letter_code
_entity_poly.pdbx_strand_id
1 'polypeptide(L)'
;KDVASASDVAFRELQVVAVMQDGDSREITGRVHLAPAKPPVVRVISDIDDTIKISKVLDKPALMMNTFCRPFQPVPGMSDLYRVWAESGARFHYVSASPWQLYSPLSEFVRDHNFPAGSFHMKHFRIQDRTAPNLFGSQEEYKRGVIEPLFEKFPRDRFVLIGDSGEQDAKIYAGLAREYPRLVSHILIRNVTDEPIDTFRETFDGLPDDLWQVFREPSEIKIQLKGER
;
A
#
# COMPACT_ATOMS: atom_id res chain seq x y z
N LYS A 1 -33.52 -10.42 10.29
CA LYS A 1 -32.70 -9.29 10.77
C LYS A 1 -31.56 -9.93 11.55
N ASP A 2 -30.54 -10.39 10.84
CA ASP A 2 -29.39 -11.03 11.47
C ASP A 2 -28.34 -9.96 11.69
N VAL A 3 -28.09 -9.66 12.95
CA VAL A 3 -26.96 -8.85 13.39
C VAL A 3 -25.72 -9.64 13.00
N ALA A 4 -24.95 -9.13 12.04
CA ALA A 4 -23.65 -9.71 11.73
C ALA A 4 -22.84 -9.76 13.02
N SER A 5 -22.51 -10.97 13.46
CA SER A 5 -21.63 -11.23 14.59
C SER A 5 -20.30 -10.50 14.37
N ALA A 6 -19.67 -9.98 15.42
CA ALA A 6 -18.35 -9.34 15.36
C ALA A 6 -17.27 -10.21 14.66
N SER A 7 -17.53 -11.52 14.49
CA SER A 7 -16.72 -12.47 13.71
C SER A 7 -16.71 -12.25 12.19
N ASP A 8 -17.67 -11.51 11.63
CA ASP A 8 -17.81 -11.32 10.17
C ASP A 8 -16.99 -10.13 9.66
N VAL A 9 -16.56 -9.24 10.56
CA VAL A 9 -15.74 -8.06 10.26
C VAL A 9 -14.25 -8.36 10.47
N ALA A 10 -13.94 -9.29 11.36
CA ALA A 10 -12.57 -9.66 11.73
C ALA A 10 -11.82 -10.35 10.59
N PHE A 11 -10.62 -9.86 10.32
CA PHE A 11 -9.69 -10.41 9.35
C PHE A 11 -9.33 -11.85 9.73
N ARG A 12 -9.75 -12.83 8.91
CA ARG A 12 -9.37 -14.22 9.14
C ARG A 12 -8.01 -14.48 8.52
N GLU A 13 -7.06 -14.85 9.36
CA GLU A 13 -5.72 -15.21 8.96
C GLU A 13 -5.53 -16.71 9.13
N LEU A 14 -4.86 -17.32 8.14
CA LEU A 14 -4.35 -18.68 8.25
C LEU A 14 -2.83 -18.60 8.34
N GLN A 15 -2.27 -19.21 9.38
CA GLN A 15 -0.85 -19.50 9.40
C GLN A 15 -0.61 -20.76 8.57
N VAL A 16 0.33 -20.67 7.63
CA VAL A 16 0.80 -21.81 6.83
C VAL A 16 2.23 -22.11 7.23
N VAL A 17 2.56 -23.39 7.36
CA VAL A 17 3.90 -23.86 7.66
C VAL A 17 4.36 -24.70 6.47
N ALA A 18 5.54 -24.40 5.94
CA ALA A 18 6.12 -25.17 4.86
C ALA A 18 6.52 -26.55 5.38
N VAL A 19 6.17 -27.60 4.64
CA VAL A 19 6.64 -28.96 4.90
C VAL A 19 8.03 -29.10 4.29
N MET A 20 9.04 -29.30 5.15
CA MET A 20 10.44 -29.43 4.74
C MET A 20 10.78 -30.89 4.41
N GLN A 21 11.89 -31.10 3.70
CA GLN A 21 12.41 -32.44 3.42
C GLN A 21 13.00 -33.08 4.67
N ASP A 22 13.07 -34.41 4.70
CA ASP A 22 13.65 -35.16 5.83
C ASP A 22 15.08 -34.68 6.13
N GLY A 23 15.33 -34.32 7.39
CA GLY A 23 16.63 -33.83 7.86
C GLY A 23 16.82 -32.30 7.80
N ASP A 24 15.87 -31.56 7.24
CA ASP A 24 15.87 -30.09 7.25
C ASP A 24 15.10 -29.56 8.47
N SER A 25 15.81 -28.92 9.39
CA SER A 25 15.25 -28.42 10.66
C SER A 25 14.68 -27.00 10.59
N ARG A 26 14.66 -26.38 9.41
CA ARG A 26 14.14 -25.02 9.24
C ARG A 26 12.61 -25.00 9.39
N GLU A 27 12.09 -23.96 10.04
CA GLU A 27 10.66 -23.68 10.05
C GLU A 27 10.39 -22.43 9.21
N ILE A 28 9.60 -22.59 8.14
CA ILE A 28 9.20 -21.47 7.29
C ILE A 28 7.69 -21.30 7.43
N THR A 29 7.29 -20.19 8.04
CA THR A 29 5.88 -19.84 8.20
C THR A 29 5.49 -18.74 7.23
N GLY A 30 4.26 -18.80 6.73
CA GLY A 30 3.60 -17.74 5.98
C GLY A 30 2.25 -17.40 6.59
N ARG A 31 1.67 -16.30 6.13
CA ARG A 31 0.32 -15.88 6.51
C ARG A 31 -0.53 -15.68 5.28
N VAL A 32 -1.74 -16.25 5.30
CA VAL A 32 -2.73 -16.09 4.25
C VAL A 32 -3.90 -15.29 4.82
N HIS A 33 -4.22 -14.22 4.11
CA HIS A 33 -5.31 -13.31 4.47
C HIS A 33 -6.56 -13.68 3.68
N LEU A 34 -7.61 -14.09 4.38
CA LEU A 34 -8.88 -14.44 3.72
C LEU A 34 -9.66 -13.17 3.40
N ALA A 35 -10.03 -13.02 2.12
CA ALA A 35 -10.91 -11.94 1.69
C ALA A 35 -12.28 -12.10 2.38
N PRO A 36 -12.95 -10.98 2.73
CA PRO A 36 -14.26 -11.02 3.35
C PRO A 36 -15.28 -11.72 2.45
N ALA A 37 -16.19 -12.47 3.05
CA ALA A 37 -17.17 -13.29 2.33
C ALA A 37 -18.24 -12.46 1.58
N LYS A 38 -18.39 -11.17 1.90
CA LYS A 38 -19.43 -10.28 1.34
C LYS A 38 -18.83 -8.97 0.84
N PRO A 39 -18.55 -8.82 -0.47
CA PRO A 39 -18.30 -7.53 -1.10
C PRO A 39 -19.60 -6.70 -1.21
N PRO A 40 -19.53 -5.37 -1.42
CA PRO A 40 -18.31 -4.58 -1.61
C PRO A 40 -17.61 -4.23 -0.30
N VAL A 41 -16.27 -4.18 -0.33
CA VAL A 41 -15.46 -3.59 0.74
C VAL A 41 -14.54 -2.51 0.20
N VAL A 42 -14.05 -1.62 1.07
CA VAL A 42 -12.99 -0.69 0.71
C VAL A 42 -11.64 -1.36 0.83
N ARG A 43 -10.80 -1.19 -0.19
CA ARG A 43 -9.42 -1.66 -0.24
C ARG A 43 -8.47 -0.48 -0.29
N VAL A 44 -7.54 -0.43 0.66
CA VAL A 44 -6.48 0.57 0.69
C VAL A 44 -5.24 -0.06 0.05
N ILE A 45 -4.79 0.54 -1.06
CA ILE A 45 -3.50 0.26 -1.67
C ILE A 45 -2.56 1.37 -1.20
N SER A 46 -1.60 1.00 -0.36
CA SER A 46 -0.65 1.94 0.23
C SER A 46 0.73 1.66 -0.31
N ASP A 47 1.40 2.70 -0.79
CA ASP A 47 2.84 2.71 -0.85
C ASP A 47 3.46 2.60 0.57
N ILE A 48 4.74 2.25 0.64
CA ILE A 48 5.48 2.11 1.89
C ILE A 48 6.42 3.29 2.15
N ASP A 49 7.31 3.56 1.21
CA ASP A 49 8.45 4.45 1.37
C ASP A 49 7.98 5.90 1.30
N ASP A 50 8.29 6.71 2.31
CA ASP A 50 7.76 8.07 2.50
C ASP A 50 6.22 8.19 2.49
N THR A 51 5.50 7.07 2.60
CA THR A 51 4.04 7.04 2.80
C THR A 51 3.69 6.62 4.23
N ILE A 52 4.13 5.43 4.66
CA ILE A 52 3.97 4.96 6.05
C ILE A 52 5.30 4.83 6.79
N LYS A 53 6.42 4.75 6.07
CA LYS A 53 7.78 4.62 6.59
C LYS A 53 8.62 5.79 6.09
N ILE A 54 9.27 6.54 6.98
CA ILE A 54 10.18 7.61 6.60
C ILE A 54 11.44 7.00 5.96
N SER A 55 11.62 7.21 4.65
CA SER A 55 12.74 6.68 3.87
C SER A 55 13.63 7.78 3.29
N LYS A 56 13.07 8.98 3.02
CA LYS A 56 13.72 10.11 2.35
C LYS A 56 14.13 9.76 0.92
N VAL A 57 13.19 9.34 0.09
CA VAL A 57 13.39 8.93 -1.32
C VAL A 57 14.10 9.99 -2.16
N LEU A 58 13.93 11.27 -1.82
CA LEU A 58 14.58 12.40 -2.48
C LEU A 58 16.09 12.53 -2.18
N ASP A 59 16.60 11.89 -1.11
CA ASP A 59 18.02 11.89 -0.71
C ASP A 59 18.58 10.48 -0.83
N LYS A 60 19.25 10.16 -1.96
CA LYS A 60 19.76 8.80 -2.25
C LYS A 60 20.64 8.21 -1.14
N PRO A 61 21.66 8.92 -0.59
CA PRO A 61 22.39 8.45 0.58
C PRO A 61 21.50 8.14 1.80
N ALA A 62 20.56 9.04 2.13
CA ALA A 62 19.66 8.83 3.26
C ALA A 62 18.73 7.64 3.02
N LEU A 63 18.19 7.49 1.81
CA LEU A 63 17.37 6.37 1.38
C LEU A 63 18.11 5.05 1.60
N MET A 64 19.36 4.92 1.11
CA MET A 64 20.13 3.68 1.32
C MET A 64 20.32 3.38 2.82
N MET A 65 20.66 4.40 3.61
CA MET A 65 20.88 4.25 5.04
C MET A 65 19.59 3.90 5.80
N ASN A 66 18.47 4.54 5.48
CA ASN A 66 17.17 4.29 6.10
C ASN A 66 16.54 2.96 5.66
N THR A 67 16.90 2.46 4.48
CA THR A 67 16.38 1.19 3.95
C THR A 67 17.21 -0.02 4.41
N PHE A 68 18.53 0.12 4.57
CA PHE A 68 19.41 -1.04 4.82
C PHE A 68 20.17 -1.01 6.14
N CYS A 69 20.31 0.15 6.80
CA CYS A 69 21.24 0.30 7.92
C CYS A 69 20.61 0.85 9.20
N ARG A 70 19.51 1.58 9.12
CA ARG A 70 18.82 2.19 10.26
C ARG A 70 17.49 1.49 10.56
N PRO A 71 17.02 1.54 11.82
CA PRO A 71 15.67 1.11 12.15
C PRO A 71 14.63 1.93 11.38
N PHE A 72 13.61 1.26 10.87
CA PHE A 72 12.50 1.90 10.17
C PHE A 72 11.71 2.80 11.13
N GLN A 73 11.32 3.98 10.66
CA GLN A 73 10.58 4.96 11.44
C GLN A 73 9.21 5.18 10.80
N PRO A 74 8.11 5.11 11.56
CA PRO A 74 6.78 5.33 11.02
C PRO A 74 6.56 6.81 10.74
N VAL A 75 5.77 7.10 9.71
CA VAL A 75 5.18 8.43 9.53
C VAL A 75 4.16 8.64 10.66
N PRO A 76 4.31 9.69 11.49
CA PRO A 76 3.42 9.93 12.62
C PRO A 76 1.94 10.01 12.20
N GLY A 77 1.04 9.39 12.96
CA GLY A 77 -0.41 9.42 12.73
C GLY A 77 -0.95 8.50 11.64
N MET A 78 -0.10 7.97 10.74
CA MET A 78 -0.57 7.08 9.65
C MET A 78 -1.12 5.76 10.17
N SER A 79 -0.47 5.18 11.18
CA SER A 79 -0.93 3.92 11.81
C SER A 79 -2.32 4.09 12.43
N ASP A 80 -2.56 5.18 13.16
CA ASP A 80 -3.85 5.45 13.78
C ASP A 80 -4.96 5.62 12.72
N LEU A 81 -4.69 6.37 11.65
CA LEU A 81 -5.60 6.51 10.52
C LEU A 81 -5.96 5.14 9.90
N TYR A 82 -4.94 4.34 9.61
CA TYR A 82 -5.14 3.03 8.97
C TYR A 82 -5.89 2.07 9.88
N ARG A 83 -5.66 2.11 11.18
CA ARG A 83 -6.38 1.29 12.17
C ARG A 83 -7.87 1.65 12.21
N VAL A 84 -8.22 2.94 12.24
CA VAL A 84 -9.64 3.37 12.20
C VAL A 84 -10.33 2.85 10.93
N TRP A 85 -9.65 2.89 9.80
CA TRP A 85 -10.17 2.35 8.54
C TRP A 85 -10.29 0.82 8.55
N ALA A 86 -9.32 0.11 9.11
CA ALA A 86 -9.36 -1.34 9.27
C ALA A 86 -10.53 -1.78 10.16
N GLU A 87 -10.74 -1.08 11.28
CA GLU A 87 -11.88 -1.28 12.19
C GLU A 87 -13.23 -1.01 11.50
N SER A 88 -13.24 -0.10 10.51
CA SER A 88 -14.40 0.18 9.66
C SER A 88 -14.60 -0.85 8.53
N GLY A 89 -13.76 -1.88 8.44
CA GLY A 89 -13.87 -2.96 7.47
C GLY A 89 -12.96 -2.84 6.25
N ALA A 90 -12.09 -1.83 6.19
CA ALA A 90 -11.14 -1.70 5.08
C ALA A 90 -10.12 -2.86 5.05
N ARG A 91 -9.57 -3.15 3.87
CA ARG A 91 -8.54 -4.18 3.65
C ARG A 91 -7.30 -3.58 3.02
N PHE A 92 -6.12 -4.00 3.47
CA PHE A 92 -4.86 -3.34 3.12
C PHE A 92 -4.01 -4.18 2.17
N HIS A 93 -3.44 -3.48 1.18
CA HIS A 93 -2.46 -3.99 0.24
C HIS A 93 -1.27 -3.02 0.24
N TYR A 94 -0.12 -3.45 0.77
CA TYR A 94 1.11 -2.68 0.77
C TYR A 94 1.88 -2.98 -0.51
N VAL A 95 2.15 -1.95 -1.32
CA VAL A 95 2.85 -2.06 -2.61
C VAL A 95 4.13 -1.26 -2.51
N SER A 96 5.28 -1.86 -2.79
CA SER A 96 6.57 -1.15 -2.75
C SER A 96 7.46 -1.55 -3.92
N ALA A 97 8.10 -0.56 -4.54
CA ALA A 97 9.11 -0.80 -5.56
C ALA A 97 10.43 -1.35 -4.98
N SER A 98 10.55 -1.43 -3.65
CA SER A 98 11.70 -2.00 -2.96
C SER A 98 11.86 -3.51 -3.20
N PRO A 99 13.09 -4.05 -3.17
CA PRO A 99 13.35 -5.48 -3.37
C PRO A 99 12.64 -6.37 -2.35
N TRP A 100 12.07 -7.50 -2.80
CA TRP A 100 11.38 -8.49 -1.94
C TRP A 100 12.21 -8.98 -0.74
N GLN A 101 13.54 -8.91 -0.81
CA GLN A 101 14.45 -9.22 0.30
C GLN A 101 14.17 -8.40 1.56
N LEU A 102 13.53 -7.23 1.42
CA LEU A 102 13.11 -6.37 2.54
C LEU A 102 11.74 -6.77 3.13
N TYR A 103 11.11 -7.85 2.64
CA TYR A 103 9.81 -8.30 3.12
C TYR A 103 9.80 -8.53 4.63
N SER A 104 10.75 -9.31 5.17
CA SER A 104 10.80 -9.62 6.60
C SER A 104 10.86 -8.36 7.47
N PRO A 105 11.85 -7.46 7.32
CA PRO A 105 11.91 -6.25 8.15
C PRO A 105 10.72 -5.30 7.93
N LEU A 106 10.13 -5.23 6.73
CA LEU A 106 8.93 -4.42 6.49
C LEU A 106 7.68 -5.01 7.14
N SER A 107 7.54 -6.33 7.12
CA SER A 107 6.41 -7.02 7.76
C SER A 107 6.47 -6.97 9.29
N GLU A 108 7.69 -6.90 9.85
CA GLU A 108 7.95 -6.63 11.26
C GLU A 108 7.59 -5.19 11.59
N PHE A 109 8.08 -4.22 10.80
CA PHE A 109 7.74 -2.81 10.95
C PHE A 109 6.22 -2.54 10.96
N VAL A 110 5.47 -3.10 10.00
CA VAL A 110 4.00 -2.96 9.96
C VAL A 110 3.37 -3.48 11.26
N ARG A 111 3.88 -4.60 11.79
CA ARG A 111 3.37 -5.19 13.03
C ARG A 111 3.75 -4.37 14.28
N ASP A 112 5.02 -4.03 14.41
CA ASP A 112 5.59 -3.36 15.59
C ASP A 112 5.05 -1.94 15.75
N HIS A 113 4.68 -1.30 14.65
CA HIS A 113 4.04 0.02 14.64
C HIS A 113 2.52 -0.04 14.51
N ASN A 114 1.91 -1.20 14.74
CA ASN A 114 0.45 -1.41 14.81
C ASN A 114 -0.32 -1.05 13.52
N PHE A 115 0.33 -1.06 12.36
CA PHE A 115 -0.39 -0.94 11.10
C PHE A 115 -1.26 -2.18 10.87
N PRO A 116 -2.41 -2.05 10.18
CA PRO A 116 -3.27 -3.18 9.87
C PRO A 116 -2.53 -4.26 9.06
N ALA A 117 -2.81 -5.53 9.37
CA ALA A 117 -2.32 -6.63 8.55
C ALA A 117 -2.83 -6.50 7.10
N GLY A 118 -2.00 -6.89 6.14
CA GLY A 118 -2.29 -6.73 4.72
C GLY A 118 -1.32 -7.53 3.85
N SER A 119 -1.69 -7.70 2.58
CA SER A 119 -0.79 -8.35 1.63
C SER A 119 0.37 -7.43 1.26
N PHE A 120 1.56 -7.98 1.03
CA PHE A 120 2.71 -7.25 0.52
C PHE A 120 2.97 -7.61 -0.93
N HIS A 121 3.18 -6.58 -1.75
CA HIS A 121 3.58 -6.70 -3.14
C HIS A 121 4.89 -5.94 -3.30
N MET A 122 5.97 -6.67 -3.58
CA MET A 122 7.30 -6.09 -3.69
C MET A 122 7.98 -6.52 -4.98
N LYS A 123 8.98 -5.75 -5.42
CA LYS A 123 9.67 -6.03 -6.68
C LYS A 123 10.57 -7.26 -6.51
N HIS A 124 10.40 -8.27 -7.36
CA HIS A 124 11.35 -9.36 -7.45
C HIS A 124 12.64 -8.83 -8.09
N PHE A 125 13.70 -8.73 -7.28
CA PHE A 125 15.00 -8.26 -7.74
C PHE A 125 15.99 -9.43 -7.79
N ARG A 126 16.57 -9.71 -8.97
CA ARG A 126 17.65 -10.69 -9.14
C ARG A 126 18.94 -9.97 -9.55
N ILE A 127 20.01 -10.19 -8.78
CA ILE A 127 21.34 -9.59 -9.02
C ILE A 127 21.95 -10.03 -10.37
N GLN A 128 21.49 -11.15 -10.97
CA GLN A 128 21.94 -11.64 -12.27
C GLN A 128 21.33 -10.89 -13.47
N ASP A 129 20.33 -10.05 -13.27
CA ASP A 129 19.70 -9.23 -14.33
C ASP A 129 20.54 -7.98 -14.64
N ARG A 130 21.87 -8.14 -14.78
CA ARG A 130 22.83 -7.05 -15.12
C ARG A 130 22.80 -6.65 -16.60
N THR A 131 21.74 -6.98 -17.32
CA THR A 131 21.43 -6.26 -18.57
C THR A 131 20.68 -4.99 -18.17
N ALA A 132 21.31 -3.85 -18.43
CA ALA A 132 20.83 -2.51 -18.10
C ALA A 132 19.34 -2.20 -18.37
N PRO A 133 18.59 -2.83 -19.31
CA PRO A 133 17.18 -2.53 -19.49
C PRO A 133 16.25 -2.96 -18.34
N ASN A 134 16.56 -4.03 -17.59
CA ASN A 134 15.67 -4.55 -16.54
C ASN A 134 15.85 -3.89 -15.16
N LEU A 135 16.95 -3.14 -14.96
CA LEU A 135 17.11 -2.30 -13.77
C LEU A 135 16.14 -1.11 -13.76
N PHE A 136 15.62 -0.72 -14.94
CA PHE A 136 14.73 0.42 -15.16
C PHE A 136 13.34 0.03 -15.67
N GLY A 137 12.84 -1.17 -15.34
CA GLY A 137 11.38 -1.38 -15.42
C GLY A 137 10.72 -0.26 -14.63
N SER A 138 9.89 0.55 -15.29
CA SER A 138 9.46 1.81 -14.74
C SER A 138 8.66 1.54 -13.46
N GLN A 139 8.82 2.39 -12.44
CA GLN A 139 8.01 2.29 -11.22
C GLN A 139 6.52 2.23 -11.56
N GLU A 140 6.13 2.92 -12.63
CA GLU A 140 4.82 2.87 -13.25
C GLU A 140 4.44 1.46 -13.73
N GLU A 141 5.25 0.82 -14.59
CA GLU A 141 5.01 -0.55 -15.07
C GLU A 141 4.84 -1.52 -13.90
N TYR A 142 5.70 -1.41 -12.89
CA TYR A 142 5.62 -2.26 -11.71
C TYR A 142 4.34 -2.02 -10.90
N LYS A 143 4.06 -0.77 -10.49
CA LYS A 143 2.88 -0.48 -9.66
C LYS A 143 1.59 -0.75 -10.42
N ARG A 144 1.48 -0.38 -11.71
CA ARG A 144 0.32 -0.75 -12.55
C ARG A 144 0.18 -2.27 -12.65
N GLY A 145 1.26 -2.99 -12.93
CA GLY A 145 1.28 -4.45 -13.00
C GLY A 145 0.93 -5.17 -11.68
N VAL A 146 0.93 -4.47 -10.55
CA VAL A 146 0.42 -4.97 -9.25
C VAL A 146 -1.02 -4.54 -9.00
N ILE A 147 -1.36 -3.29 -9.29
CA ILE A 147 -2.65 -2.69 -8.94
C ILE A 147 -3.76 -3.17 -9.88
N GLU A 148 -3.50 -3.27 -11.18
CA GLU A 148 -4.52 -3.73 -12.15
C GLU A 148 -4.98 -5.17 -11.86
N PRO A 149 -4.10 -6.14 -11.55
CA PRO A 149 -4.55 -7.46 -11.09
C PRO A 149 -5.38 -7.42 -9.79
N LEU A 150 -5.16 -6.47 -8.89
CA LEU A 150 -6.00 -6.30 -7.71
C LEU A 150 -7.41 -5.80 -8.09
N PHE A 151 -7.49 -4.88 -9.05
CA PHE A 151 -8.78 -4.41 -9.61
C PHE A 151 -9.55 -5.56 -10.26
N GLU A 152 -8.88 -6.38 -11.06
CA GLU A 152 -9.48 -7.57 -11.70
C GLU A 152 -9.93 -8.61 -10.68
N LYS A 153 -9.14 -8.84 -9.63
CA LYS A 153 -9.44 -9.79 -8.57
C LYS A 153 -10.64 -9.37 -7.71
N PHE A 154 -10.85 -8.06 -7.56
CA PHE A 154 -11.90 -7.50 -6.71
C PHE A 154 -12.74 -6.45 -7.44
N PRO A 155 -13.47 -6.83 -8.51
CA PRO A 155 -14.11 -5.87 -9.42
C PRO A 155 -15.37 -5.21 -8.84
N ARG A 156 -15.81 -5.65 -7.66
CA ARG A 156 -16.95 -5.09 -6.92
C ARG A 156 -16.51 -4.14 -5.80
N ASP A 157 -15.24 -4.18 -5.43
CA ASP A 157 -14.71 -3.39 -4.31
C ASP A 157 -14.32 -1.98 -4.77
N ARG A 158 -14.15 -1.07 -3.81
CA ARG A 158 -13.73 0.31 -4.05
C ARG A 158 -12.32 0.49 -3.50
N PHE A 159 -11.47 1.24 -4.20
CA PHE A 159 -10.06 1.38 -3.89
C PHE A 159 -9.69 2.79 -3.44
N VAL A 160 -8.89 2.88 -2.39
CA VAL A 160 -8.20 4.11 -1.96
C VAL A 160 -6.73 3.90 -2.27
N LEU A 161 -6.14 4.79 -3.06
CA LEU A 161 -4.73 4.73 -3.45
C LEU A 161 -3.96 5.77 -2.63
N ILE A 162 -2.91 5.35 -1.92
CA ILE A 162 -2.14 6.21 -1.01
C ILE A 162 -0.66 6.09 -1.34
N GLY A 163 -0.01 7.21 -1.60
CA GLY A 163 1.40 7.27 -1.96
C GLY A 163 2.04 8.59 -1.60
N ASP A 164 3.27 8.83 -2.04
CA ASP A 164 4.02 10.05 -1.76
C ASP A 164 4.20 10.94 -3.01
N SER A 165 4.64 12.18 -2.81
CA SER A 165 4.92 13.12 -3.90
C SER A 165 6.35 13.07 -4.43
N GLY A 166 7.26 12.37 -3.74
CA GLY A 166 8.67 12.25 -4.13
C GLY A 166 8.91 11.25 -5.25
N GLU A 167 7.99 10.30 -5.46
CA GLU A 167 8.06 9.32 -6.55
C GLU A 167 6.96 9.54 -7.62
N GLN A 168 6.64 8.51 -8.42
CA GLN A 168 5.68 8.61 -9.53
C GLN A 168 4.21 8.37 -9.13
N ASP A 169 3.92 8.25 -7.83
CA ASP A 169 2.63 7.77 -7.34
C ASP A 169 1.45 8.65 -7.75
N ALA A 170 1.59 9.98 -7.64
CA ALA A 170 0.57 10.91 -8.09
C ALA A 170 0.18 10.68 -9.57
N LYS A 171 1.18 10.51 -10.44
CA LYS A 171 0.95 10.29 -11.88
C LYS A 171 0.33 8.92 -12.16
N ILE A 172 0.86 7.87 -11.54
CA ILE A 172 0.37 6.50 -11.70
C ILE A 172 -1.09 6.40 -11.23
N TYR A 173 -1.40 6.95 -10.06
CA TYR A 173 -2.74 6.88 -9.48
C TYR A 173 -3.75 7.73 -10.27
N ALA A 174 -3.34 8.90 -10.77
CA ALA A 174 -4.17 9.70 -11.66
C ALA A 174 -4.50 8.95 -12.96
N GLY A 175 -3.51 8.27 -13.57
CA GLY A 175 -3.74 7.41 -14.74
C GLY A 175 -4.74 6.29 -14.45
N LEU A 176 -4.52 5.55 -13.37
CA LEU A 176 -5.43 4.47 -12.94
C LEU A 176 -6.85 4.97 -12.64
N ALA A 177 -7.02 6.15 -12.05
CA ALA A 177 -8.35 6.72 -11.82
C ALA A 177 -9.08 7.11 -13.11
N ARG A 178 -8.36 7.60 -14.13
CA ARG A 178 -8.94 7.90 -15.44
C ARG A 178 -9.38 6.63 -16.17
N GLU A 179 -8.58 5.57 -16.07
CA GLU A 179 -8.85 4.28 -16.73
C GLU A 179 -9.91 3.44 -15.98
N TYR A 180 -9.93 3.51 -14.64
CA TYR A 180 -10.80 2.72 -13.76
C TYR A 180 -11.66 3.59 -12.81
N PRO A 181 -12.46 4.56 -13.32
CA PRO A 181 -13.16 5.54 -12.48
C PRO A 181 -14.22 4.93 -11.55
N ARG A 182 -14.70 3.73 -11.86
CA ARG A 182 -15.66 2.99 -11.00
C ARG A 182 -15.00 2.28 -9.83
N LEU A 183 -13.70 2.00 -9.90
CA LEU A 183 -12.97 1.27 -8.86
C LEU A 183 -12.24 2.23 -7.93
N VAL A 184 -11.57 3.25 -8.46
CA VAL A 184 -10.89 4.25 -7.63
C VAL A 184 -11.91 5.16 -6.97
N SER A 185 -11.84 5.23 -5.64
CA SER A 185 -12.74 6.05 -4.81
C SER A 185 -12.06 7.27 -4.25
N HIS A 186 -10.77 7.19 -3.93
CA HIS A 186 -9.95 8.31 -3.46
C HIS A 186 -8.48 8.07 -3.80
N ILE A 187 -7.74 9.16 -4.01
CA ILE A 187 -6.28 9.21 -4.13
C ILE A 187 -5.73 10.15 -3.06
N LEU A 188 -4.80 9.68 -2.24
CA LEU A 188 -4.20 10.47 -1.17
C LEU A 188 -2.69 10.52 -1.37
N ILE A 189 -2.14 11.72 -1.58
CA ILE A 189 -0.71 11.91 -1.82
C ILE A 189 -0.08 12.63 -0.63
N ARG A 190 0.85 11.97 0.06
CA ARG A 190 1.66 12.58 1.11
C ARG A 190 2.70 13.48 0.47
N ASN A 191 2.61 14.78 0.73
CA ASN A 191 3.55 15.76 0.21
C ASN A 191 4.86 15.73 1.01
N VAL A 192 5.91 15.20 0.39
CA VAL A 192 7.28 15.14 0.92
C VAL A 192 8.25 16.02 0.15
N THR A 193 7.79 16.65 -0.94
CA THR A 193 8.57 17.54 -1.81
C THR A 193 8.46 19.02 -1.42
N ASP A 194 7.59 19.34 -0.46
CA ASP A 194 7.21 20.71 -0.05
C ASP A 194 6.65 21.58 -1.19
N GLU A 195 6.27 20.96 -2.32
CA GLU A 195 5.68 21.67 -3.45
C GLU A 195 4.29 22.22 -3.12
N PRO A 196 3.89 23.39 -3.65
CA PRO A 196 2.53 23.91 -3.49
C PRO A 196 1.49 22.93 -4.03
N ILE A 197 0.36 22.74 -3.34
CA ILE A 197 -0.71 21.80 -3.76
C ILE A 197 -1.18 22.05 -5.21
N ASP A 198 -1.15 23.32 -5.66
CA ASP A 198 -1.54 23.69 -7.01
C ASP A 198 -0.67 23.04 -8.11
N THR A 199 0.56 22.61 -7.81
CA THR A 199 1.42 21.91 -8.79
C THR A 199 0.85 20.54 -9.17
N PHE A 200 0.04 19.93 -8.30
CA PHE A 200 -0.57 18.62 -8.55
C PHE A 200 -1.81 18.71 -9.44
N ARG A 201 -2.40 19.91 -9.63
CA ARG A 201 -3.62 20.07 -10.43
C ARG A 201 -3.46 19.60 -11.86
N GLU A 202 -2.30 19.86 -12.48
CA GLU A 202 -2.01 19.36 -13.83
C GLU A 202 -1.99 17.82 -13.86
N THR A 203 -1.41 17.19 -12.84
CA THR A 203 -1.35 15.72 -12.74
C THR A 203 -2.75 15.10 -12.63
N PHE A 204 -3.66 15.75 -11.89
CA PHE A 204 -5.04 15.30 -11.67
C PHE A 204 -6.07 15.95 -12.61
N ASP A 205 -5.64 16.61 -13.68
CA ASP A 205 -6.56 17.28 -14.62
C ASP A 205 -7.60 16.30 -15.19
N GLY A 206 -8.85 16.76 -15.26
CA GLY A 206 -10.00 15.96 -15.70
C GLY A 206 -10.52 14.94 -14.68
N LEU A 207 -9.95 14.85 -13.48
CA LEU A 207 -10.51 14.07 -12.37
C LEU A 207 -11.35 14.96 -11.44
N PRO A 208 -12.40 14.41 -10.78
CA PRO A 208 -13.18 15.17 -9.80
C PRO A 208 -12.31 15.71 -8.65
N ASP A 209 -12.56 16.95 -8.23
CA ASP A 209 -11.79 17.61 -7.16
C ASP A 209 -11.88 16.89 -5.80
N ASP A 210 -12.96 16.16 -5.56
CA ASP A 210 -13.17 15.37 -4.35
C ASP A 210 -12.55 13.96 -4.41
N LEU A 211 -12.05 13.54 -5.59
CA LEU A 211 -11.41 12.24 -5.77
C LEU A 211 -9.99 12.21 -5.19
N TRP A 212 -9.30 13.35 -5.09
CA TRP A 212 -7.89 13.38 -4.71
C TRP A 212 -7.60 14.43 -3.64
N GLN A 213 -6.62 14.14 -2.80
CA GLN A 213 -6.14 15.05 -1.77
C GLN A 213 -4.63 14.92 -1.62
N VAL A 214 -3.95 16.06 -1.62
CA VAL A 214 -2.55 16.17 -1.18
C VAL A 214 -2.55 16.56 0.29
N PHE A 215 -1.79 15.86 1.13
CA PHE A 215 -1.72 16.10 2.57
C PHE A 215 -0.29 16.11 3.08
N ARG A 216 0.01 16.85 4.16
CA ARG A 216 1.30 16.73 4.85
C ARG A 216 1.18 15.86 6.10
N GLU A 217 0.15 16.14 6.89
CA GLU A 217 -0.15 15.40 8.11
C GLU A 217 -1.40 14.52 7.91
N PRO A 218 -1.43 13.27 8.42
CA PRO A 218 -2.60 12.39 8.25
C PRO A 218 -3.88 12.96 8.83
N SER A 219 -3.79 13.87 9.82
CA SER A 219 -4.93 14.57 10.40
C SER A 219 -5.69 15.48 9.41
N GLU A 220 -5.07 15.84 8.28
CA GLU A 220 -5.71 16.61 7.21
C GLU A 220 -6.70 15.76 6.39
N ILE A 221 -6.58 14.43 6.42
CA ILE A 221 -7.42 13.51 5.66
C ILE A 221 -8.79 13.43 6.32
N LYS A 222 -9.84 13.86 5.60
CA LYS A 222 -11.21 13.94 6.13
C LYS A 222 -12.14 12.82 5.64
N ILE A 223 -11.63 11.91 4.83
CA ILE A 223 -12.46 10.83 4.27
C ILE A 223 -12.84 9.83 5.36
N GLN A 224 -14.13 9.49 5.42
CA GLN A 224 -14.63 8.39 6.25
C GLN A 224 -14.94 7.20 5.35
N LEU A 225 -14.19 6.11 5.51
CA LEU A 225 -14.47 4.86 4.82
C LEU A 225 -15.67 4.19 5.50
N LYS A 226 -16.89 4.59 5.13
CA LYS A 226 -18.08 3.86 5.54
C LYS A 226 -18.17 2.58 4.72
N GLY A 227 -18.25 1.43 5.37
CA GLY A 227 -18.86 0.26 4.75
C GLY A 227 -20.30 0.63 4.41
N GLU A 228 -20.64 0.69 3.12
CA GLU A 228 -22.03 0.82 2.71
C GLU A 228 -22.82 -0.32 3.36
N ARG A 229 -23.81 0.04 4.18
CA ARG A 229 -24.70 -0.90 4.87
C ARG A 229 -25.79 -1.38 3.94
#